data_AF-A0A352WV59-F1
#
_entry.id   AF-A0A352WV59-F1
#
_cell.length_a   1.000
_cell.length_b   1.000
_cell.length_c   1.000
_cell.angle_alpha   90.00
_cell.angle_beta   90.00
_cell.angle_gamma   90.00
#
_symmetry.space_group_name_H-M   'P 1'
#
loop_
_entity.id
_entity.type
_entity.pdbx_description
1 polymer ?
#
loop_
_entity_poly.entity_id
_entity_poly.type
_entity_poly.pdbx_seq_one_letter_code
_entity_poly.pdbx_strand_id
1 'polypeptide(L)'
;RVNQKVAETVYKMVDFQGNAEDALIALCAALVAIVLWATAAWKFGIPTSESHALIAGLSGAAIALQGGMSGINGTEWLKVIYGLGLSTVLGFGMGFLIAKLTEYLFKHVNRYKADKFFMGAQNTGAAAMAFMHGAQDGQKFISVFLLGMFLAQGQSNAGDVHI
;
A
#
# COMPACT_ATOMS: atom_id res chain seq x y z
N ARG A 1 9.30 11.75 2.03
CA ARG A 1 8.97 11.55 0.57
C ARG A 1 7.92 10.45 0.27
N VAL A 2 7.68 9.46 1.13
CA VAL A 2 6.65 8.41 0.90
C VAL A 2 5.23 8.87 1.30
N ASN A 3 5.13 9.87 2.18
CA ASN A 3 3.87 10.29 2.80
C ASN A 3 2.98 11.20 1.92
N GLN A 4 3.54 11.88 0.91
CA GLN A 4 2.77 12.77 0.03
C GLN A 4 1.85 12.01 -0.92
N LYS A 5 2.19 10.78 -1.35
CA LYS A 5 1.40 10.09 -2.38
C LYS A 5 0.01 9.69 -1.89
N VAL A 6 -0.14 9.21 -0.65
CA VAL A 6 -1.46 8.82 -0.13
C VAL A 6 -2.32 10.08 0.07
N ALA A 7 -1.78 11.12 0.72
CA ALA A 7 -2.47 12.39 0.93
C ALA A 7 -2.83 13.10 -0.40
N GLU A 8 -1.93 13.13 -1.39
CA GLU A 8 -2.22 13.66 -2.72
C GLU A 8 -3.26 12.81 -3.46
N THR A 9 -3.23 11.48 -3.31
CA THR A 9 -4.23 10.61 -3.96
C THR A 9 -5.61 10.81 -3.33
N VAL A 10 -5.69 11.00 -2.00
CA VAL A 10 -6.94 11.36 -1.30
C VAL A 10 -7.48 12.69 -1.82
N TYR A 11 -6.62 13.70 -1.92
CA TYR A 11 -7.01 15.05 -2.37
C TYR A 11 -7.35 15.11 -3.87
N LYS A 12 -6.72 14.26 -4.71
CA LYS A 12 -6.97 14.19 -6.16
C LYS A 12 -8.13 13.24 -6.53
N MET A 13 -8.44 12.26 -5.68
CA MET A 13 -9.56 11.33 -5.94
C MET A 13 -10.90 11.89 -5.51
N VAL A 14 -10.95 12.81 -4.55
CA VAL A 14 -12.21 13.30 -3.97
C VAL A 14 -12.27 14.82 -4.06
N ASP A 15 -13.27 15.32 -4.77
CA ASP A 15 -13.58 16.75 -4.80
C ASP A 15 -14.38 17.10 -3.54
N PHE A 16 -13.69 17.59 -2.51
CA PHE A 16 -14.32 17.98 -1.24
C PHE A 16 -14.95 19.37 -1.27
N GLN A 17 -15.07 20.02 -2.44
CA GLN A 17 -15.69 21.34 -2.62
C GLN A 17 -15.28 22.38 -1.54
N GLY A 18 -14.06 22.29 -1.01
CA GLY A 18 -13.50 23.25 -0.06
C GLY A 18 -13.80 23.05 1.44
N ASN A 19 -14.52 22.02 1.86
CA ASN A 19 -14.79 21.79 3.30
C ASN A 19 -13.81 20.75 3.91
N ALA A 20 -12.85 21.25 4.69
CA ALA A 20 -11.83 20.43 5.34
C ALA A 20 -12.39 19.48 6.43
N GLU A 21 -13.51 19.84 7.06
CA GLU A 21 -14.17 18.99 8.07
C GLU A 21 -14.75 17.71 7.46
N ASP A 22 -15.39 17.80 6.30
CA ASP A 22 -15.99 16.65 5.61
C ASP A 22 -14.92 15.66 5.13
N ALA A 23 -13.76 16.17 4.68
CA ALA A 23 -12.61 15.34 4.31
C ALA A 23 -12.01 14.59 5.50
N LEU A 24 -12.01 15.21 6.69
CA LEU A 24 -11.50 14.61 7.92
C LEU A 24 -12.43 13.49 8.39
N ILE A 25 -13.75 13.71 8.35
CA ILE A 25 -14.76 12.70 8.65
C ILE A 25 -14.65 11.53 7.65
N ALA A 26 -14.43 11.81 6.36
CA ALA A 26 -14.16 10.80 5.33
C ALA A 26 -13.00 9.89 5.69
N LEU A 27 -11.88 10.51 6.06
CA LEU A 27 -10.64 9.84 6.35
C LEU A 27 -10.80 8.94 7.57
N CYS A 28 -11.39 9.47 8.65
CA CYS A 28 -11.70 8.69 9.85
C CYS A 28 -12.61 7.50 9.55
N ALA A 29 -13.68 7.70 8.77
CA ALA A 29 -14.60 6.62 8.38
C ALA A 29 -13.89 5.54 7.53
N ALA A 30 -13.05 5.96 6.57
CA ALA A 30 -12.26 5.04 5.74
C ALA A 30 -11.29 4.21 6.58
N LEU A 31 -10.61 4.82 7.55
CA LEU A 31 -9.68 4.12 8.43
C LEU A 31 -10.37 3.07 9.30
N VAL A 32 -11.53 3.42 9.87
CA VAL A 32 -12.33 2.46 10.65
C VAL A 32 -12.78 1.31 9.75
N ALA A 33 -13.25 1.59 8.53
CA ALA A 33 -13.64 0.56 7.57
C ALA A 33 -12.46 -0.36 7.19
N ILE A 34 -11.27 0.19 6.97
CA ILE A 34 -10.06 -0.57 6.65
C ILE A 34 -9.67 -1.48 7.82
N VAL A 35 -9.68 -0.98 9.07
CA VAL A 35 -9.33 -1.78 10.26
C VAL A 35 -10.36 -2.88 10.50
N LEU A 36 -11.66 -2.59 10.37
CA LEU A 36 -12.72 -3.59 10.50
C LEU A 36 -12.59 -4.67 9.43
N TRP A 37 -12.30 -4.29 8.18
CA TRP A 37 -12.10 -5.25 7.10
C TRP A 37 -10.83 -6.09 7.28
N ALA A 38 -9.72 -5.47 7.69
CA ALA A 38 -8.46 -6.16 7.94
C ALA A 38 -8.60 -7.20 9.07
N THR A 39 -9.27 -6.83 10.16
CA THR A 39 -9.52 -7.74 11.29
C THR A 39 -10.52 -8.85 10.94
N ALA A 40 -11.56 -8.54 10.17
CA ALA A 40 -12.49 -9.55 9.65
C ALA A 40 -11.79 -10.54 8.71
N ALA A 41 -11.03 -10.05 7.73
CA ALA A 41 -10.30 -10.90 6.80
C ALA A 41 -9.27 -11.80 7.50
N TRP A 42 -8.58 -11.27 8.50
CA TRP A 42 -7.70 -12.06 9.36
C TRP A 42 -8.46 -13.17 10.07
N LYS A 43 -9.64 -12.89 10.63
CA LYS A 43 -10.50 -13.89 11.28
C LYS A 43 -10.96 -15.00 10.31
N PHE A 44 -11.18 -14.66 9.05
CA PHE A 44 -11.54 -15.63 8.01
C PHE A 44 -10.34 -16.28 7.31
N GLY A 45 -9.11 -15.92 7.69
CA GLY A 45 -7.88 -16.44 7.06
C GLY A 45 -7.73 -16.03 5.59
N ILE A 46 -8.44 -14.99 5.13
CA ILE A 46 -8.36 -14.52 3.75
C ILE A 46 -7.14 -13.60 3.64
N PRO A 47 -6.11 -13.94 2.83
CA PRO A 47 -4.99 -13.04 2.60
C PRO A 47 -5.48 -11.79 1.88
N THR A 48 -5.42 -10.64 2.55
CA THR A 48 -5.81 -9.35 1.97
C THR A 48 -4.59 -8.50 1.65
N SER A 49 -4.67 -7.77 0.54
CA SER A 49 -3.67 -6.76 0.19
C SER A 49 -4.05 -5.44 0.86
N GLU A 50 -3.20 -4.96 1.76
CA GLU A 50 -3.41 -3.67 2.43
C GLU A 50 -3.57 -2.52 1.44
N SER A 51 -2.83 -2.53 0.33
CA SER A 51 -2.92 -1.50 -0.70
C SER A 51 -4.28 -1.49 -1.40
N HIS A 52 -4.87 -2.66 -1.66
CA HIS A 52 -6.21 -2.75 -2.24
C HIS A 52 -7.29 -2.38 -1.24
N ALA A 53 -7.16 -2.85 0.01
CA ALA A 53 -8.08 -2.50 1.08
C ALA A 53 -8.11 -0.99 1.31
N LEU A 54 -6.94 -0.34 1.25
CA LEU A 54 -6.79 1.10 1.41
C LEU A 54 -7.44 1.86 0.24
N ILE A 55 -7.15 1.50 -1.02
CA ILE A 55 -7.77 2.15 -2.19
C ILE A 55 -9.29 1.94 -2.22
N ALA A 56 -9.77 0.74 -1.90
CA ALA A 56 -11.19 0.43 -1.86
C ALA A 56 -11.92 1.15 -0.71
N GLY A 57 -11.33 1.20 0.48
CA GLY A 57 -11.88 1.92 1.64
C GLY A 57 -11.97 3.43 1.39
N LEU A 58 -10.93 4.03 0.80
CA LEU A 58 -10.92 5.43 0.39
C LEU A 58 -11.94 5.74 -0.71
N SER A 59 -12.02 4.89 -1.73
CA SER A 59 -13.02 5.03 -2.79
C SER A 59 -14.45 4.94 -2.25
N GLY A 60 -14.71 4.02 -1.30
CA GLY A 60 -16.01 3.88 -0.65
C GLY A 60 -16.40 5.11 0.18
N ALA A 61 -15.47 5.68 0.94
CA ALA A 61 -15.70 6.91 1.70
C ALA A 61 -15.99 8.12 0.78
N ALA A 62 -15.32 8.21 -0.37
CA ALA A 62 -15.56 9.24 -1.37
C ALA A 62 -16.97 9.16 -1.99
N ILE A 63 -17.40 7.95 -2.38
CA ILE A 63 -18.76 7.72 -2.89
C ILE A 63 -19.80 8.10 -1.83
N ALA A 64 -19.58 7.69 -0.58
CA ALA A 64 -20.52 7.94 0.52
C ALA A 64 -20.72 9.43 0.79
N LEU A 65 -19.67 10.25 0.64
CA LEU A 65 -19.75 11.70 0.85
C LEU A 65 -20.37 12.46 -0.31
N GLN A 66 -20.09 12.06 -1.56
CA GLN A 66 -20.66 12.74 -2.72
C GLN A 66 -22.04 12.22 -3.15
N GLY A 67 -22.56 11.18 -2.49
CA GLY A 67 -23.89 10.65 -2.75
C GLY A 67 -24.06 9.98 -4.12
N GLY A 68 -22.96 9.57 -4.77
CA GLY A 68 -23.00 8.96 -6.10
C GLY A 68 -21.63 8.54 -6.65
N MET A 69 -21.64 7.80 -7.77
CA MET A 69 -20.41 7.41 -8.50
C MET A 69 -19.70 8.57 -9.19
N SER A 70 -20.31 9.77 -9.23
CA SER A 70 -19.71 10.98 -9.82
C SER A 70 -18.50 11.50 -9.05
N GLY A 71 -18.34 11.08 -7.78
CA GLY A 71 -17.18 11.44 -6.96
C GLY A 71 -15.95 10.58 -7.17
N ILE A 72 -16.02 9.57 -8.04
CA ILE A 72 -14.84 8.79 -8.41
C ILE A 72 -14.30 9.32 -9.73
N ASN A 73 -13.07 9.85 -9.68
CA ASN A 73 -12.32 10.13 -10.89
C ASN A 73 -11.88 8.80 -11.55
N GLY A 74 -12.65 8.36 -12.54
CA GLY A 74 -12.39 7.13 -13.29
C GLY A 74 -11.00 7.09 -13.95
N THR A 75 -10.41 8.26 -14.25
CA THR A 75 -9.05 8.33 -14.82
C THR A 75 -7.96 7.96 -13.80
N GLU A 76 -8.16 8.27 -12.51
CA GLU A 76 -7.23 7.87 -11.45
C GLU A 76 -7.37 6.39 -11.13
N TRP A 77 -8.59 5.85 -11.16
CA TRP A 77 -8.84 4.41 -11.01
C TRP A 77 -8.17 3.59 -12.12
N LEU A 78 -8.15 4.11 -13.36
CA LEU A 78 -7.48 3.45 -14.47
C LEU A 78 -5.96 3.33 -14.24
N LYS A 79 -5.33 4.36 -13.64
CA LYS A 79 -3.89 4.31 -13.30
C LYS A 79 -3.58 3.26 -12.25
N VAL A 80 -4.48 3.03 -11.28
CA VAL A 80 -4.34 1.96 -10.28
C VAL A 80 -4.34 0.59 -10.97
N ILE A 81 -5.28 0.36 -11.90
CA ILE A 81 -5.36 -0.90 -12.65
C ILE A 81 -4.11 -1.11 -13.51
N TYR A 82 -3.63 -0.08 -14.21
CA TYR A 82 -2.38 -0.17 -14.97
C TYR A 82 -1.18 -0.44 -14.08
N GLY A 83 -1.09 0.23 -12.94
CA GLY A 83 -0.04 -0.01 -11.94
C GLY A 83 -0.06 -1.45 -11.42
N LEU A 84 -1.25 -2.02 -11.22
CA LEU A 84 -1.42 -3.40 -10.81
C LEU A 84 -0.90 -4.37 -11.86
N GLY A 85 -1.35 -4.23 -13.11
CA GLY A 85 -0.91 -5.07 -14.22
C GLY A 85 0.59 -4.98 -14.44
N LEU A 86 1.13 -3.76 -14.42
CA LEU A 86 2.58 -3.54 -14.56
C LEU A 86 3.36 -4.19 -13.42
N SER A 87 2.91 -4.07 -12.17
CA SER A 87 3.58 -4.68 -11.01
C SER A 87 3.59 -6.20 -11.11
N THR A 88 2.51 -6.84 -11.55
CA THR A 88 2.47 -8.30 -11.73
C THR A 88 3.44 -8.75 -12.81
N VAL A 89 3.43 -8.08 -13.98
CA VAL A 89 4.31 -8.42 -15.09
C VAL A 89 5.78 -8.21 -14.72
N LEU A 90 6.13 -7.09 -14.08
CA LEU A 90 7.49 -6.82 -13.64
C LEU A 90 7.93 -7.78 -12.53
N GLY A 91 7.04 -8.10 -11.58
CA GLY A 91 7.33 -9.05 -10.51
C GLY A 91 7.67 -10.45 -11.05
N PHE A 92 6.83 -10.97 -11.95
CA PHE A 92 7.09 -12.26 -12.60
C PHE A 92 8.31 -12.21 -13.52
N GLY A 93 8.47 -11.15 -14.32
CA GLY A 93 9.60 -10.98 -15.23
C GLY A 93 10.93 -10.93 -14.49
N MET A 94 11.01 -10.10 -13.45
CA MET A 94 12.23 -9.97 -12.65
C MET A 94 12.52 -11.22 -11.82
N GLY A 95 11.48 -11.87 -11.26
CA GLY A 95 11.60 -13.15 -10.57
C GLY A 95 12.16 -14.25 -11.48
N PHE A 96 11.65 -14.35 -12.71
CA PHE A 96 12.15 -15.31 -13.71
C PHE A 96 13.61 -15.04 -14.10
N LEU A 97 13.98 -13.77 -14.31
CA LEU A 97 15.34 -13.36 -14.64
C LEU A 97 16.33 -13.71 -13.51
N ILE A 98 15.97 -13.41 -12.26
CA ILE A 98 16.80 -13.72 -11.10
C ILE A 98 16.96 -15.24 -10.93
N ALA A 99 15.88 -16.00 -11.10
CA ALA A 99 15.94 -17.46 -11.07
C ALA A 99 16.90 -18.02 -12.14
N LYS A 100 16.77 -17.54 -13.40
CA LYS A 100 17.64 -17.96 -14.49
C LYS A 100 19.10 -17.56 -14.31
N LEU A 101 19.34 -16.35 -13.78
CA LEU A 101 20.69 -15.90 -13.46
C LEU A 101 21.33 -16.77 -12.36
N THR A 102 20.54 -17.14 -11.35
CA THR A 102 20.99 -17.99 -10.24
C THR A 102 21.32 -19.40 -10.75
N GLU A 103 20.47 -19.98 -11.59
CA GLU A 103 20.73 -21.25 -12.26
C GLU A 103 22.05 -21.20 -13.08
N TYR A 104 22.23 -20.14 -13.87
CA TYR A 104 23.42 -19.96 -14.70
C TYR A 104 24.72 -19.84 -13.89
N LEU A 105 24.70 -19.08 -12.80
CA LEU A 105 25.87 -18.86 -11.95
C LEU A 105 26.27 -20.12 -11.15
N PHE A 106 25.29 -20.92 -10.73
CA PHE A 106 25.52 -22.09 -9.88
C PHE A 106 25.53 -23.43 -10.63
N LYS A 107 25.40 -23.43 -11.97
CA LYS A 107 25.36 -24.66 -12.80
C LYS A 107 26.54 -25.62 -12.65
N HIS A 108 27.71 -25.12 -12.22
CA HIS A 108 28.93 -25.93 -12.03
C HIS A 108 29.28 -26.19 -10.55
N VAL A 109 28.43 -25.77 -9.62
CA VAL A 109 28.67 -25.92 -8.18
C VAL A 109 28.09 -27.25 -7.69
N ASN A 110 28.80 -27.92 -6.78
CA ASN A 110 28.32 -29.15 -6.15
C ASN A 110 27.00 -28.89 -5.40
N ARG A 111 25.95 -29.63 -5.79
CA ARG A 111 24.56 -29.44 -5.32
C ARG A 111 24.43 -29.46 -3.80
N TYR A 112 25.22 -30.27 -3.10
CA TYR A 112 25.17 -30.34 -1.62
C TYR A 112 25.72 -29.08 -0.94
N LYS A 113 26.77 -28.46 -1.50
CA LYS A 113 27.35 -27.21 -0.96
C LYS A 113 26.46 -26.01 -1.30
N ALA A 114 25.90 -25.99 -2.51
CA ALA A 114 24.96 -24.94 -2.93
C ALA A 114 23.71 -24.95 -2.05
N ASP A 115 23.12 -26.11 -1.79
CA ASP A 115 21.90 -26.25 -0.98
C ASP A 115 22.06 -25.67 0.44
N LYS A 116 23.16 -26.01 1.13
CA LYS A 116 23.46 -25.43 2.45
C LYS A 116 23.62 -23.91 2.42
N PHE A 117 24.27 -23.37 1.39
CA PHE A 117 24.43 -21.92 1.23
C PHE A 117 23.08 -21.24 0.97
N PHE A 118 22.27 -21.78 0.05
CA PHE A 118 20.96 -21.22 -0.28
C PHE A 118 19.99 -21.31 0.88
N MET A 119 20.01 -22.37 1.68
CA MET A 119 19.15 -22.48 2.86
C MET A 119 19.47 -21.39 3.90
N GLY A 120 20.75 -21.10 4.12
CA GLY A 120 21.18 -19.99 4.97
C GLY A 120 20.79 -18.63 4.38
N ALA A 121 21.04 -18.41 3.10
CA ALA A 121 20.70 -17.18 2.40
C ALA A 121 19.18 -16.93 2.36
N GLN A 122 18.37 -17.96 2.18
CA GLN A 122 16.91 -17.89 2.22
C GLN A 122 16.41 -17.54 3.61
N ASN A 123 17.00 -18.11 4.67
CA ASN A 123 16.61 -17.77 6.04
C ASN A 123 16.92 -16.30 6.37
N THR A 124 18.12 -15.82 6.03
CA THR A 124 18.49 -14.41 6.19
C THR A 124 17.64 -13.51 5.30
N GLY A 125 17.36 -13.92 4.07
CA GLY A 125 16.49 -13.20 3.14
C GLY A 125 15.05 -13.10 3.65
N ALA A 126 14.50 -14.18 4.20
CA ALA A 126 13.18 -14.19 4.82
C ALA A 126 13.13 -13.28 6.05
N ALA A 127 14.17 -13.30 6.90
CA ALA A 127 14.27 -12.38 8.04
C ALA A 127 14.36 -10.91 7.61
N ALA A 128 15.17 -10.61 6.59
CA ALA A 128 15.29 -9.26 6.03
C ALA A 128 13.97 -8.79 5.39
N MET A 129 13.28 -9.68 4.65
CA MET A 129 11.97 -9.40 4.08
C MET A 129 10.92 -9.13 5.17
N ALA A 130 10.88 -9.95 6.23
CA ALA A 130 9.97 -9.73 7.36
C ALA A 130 10.24 -8.38 8.06
N PHE A 131 11.51 -8.03 8.26
CA PHE A 131 11.89 -6.73 8.83
C PHE A 131 11.49 -5.56 7.93
N MET A 132 11.81 -5.62 6.62
CA MET A 132 11.45 -4.58 5.65
C MET A 132 9.93 -4.43 5.52
N HIS A 133 9.19 -5.55 5.53
CA HIS A 133 7.73 -5.53 5.50
C HIS A 133 7.16 -4.84 6.74
N GLY A 134 7.61 -5.24 7.93
CA GLY A 134 7.18 -4.60 9.19
C GLY A 134 7.55 -3.11 9.27
N ALA A 135 8.72 -2.71 8.77
CA ALA A 135 9.12 -1.31 8.69
C ALA A 135 8.22 -0.50 7.75
N GLN A 136 7.85 -1.07 6.61
CA GLN A 136 6.96 -0.42 5.64
C GLN A 136 5.54 -0.27 6.19
N ASP A 137 5.01 -1.29 6.86
CA ASP A 137 3.67 -1.23 7.43
C ASP A 137 3.61 -0.25 8.60
N GLY A 138 4.62 -0.25 9.48
CA GLY A 138 4.76 0.75 10.54
C GLY A 138 4.78 2.19 10.00
N GLN A 139 5.49 2.44 8.89
CA GLN A 139 5.50 3.74 8.24
C GLN A 139 4.11 4.19 7.74
N LYS A 140 3.31 3.28 7.19
CA LYS A 140 1.94 3.61 6.72
C LYS A 140 1.06 4.06 7.88
N PHE A 141 1.07 3.35 9.01
CA PHE A 141 0.24 3.70 10.17
C PHE A 141 0.65 5.03 10.81
N ILE A 142 1.96 5.28 10.99
CA ILE A 142 2.48 6.55 11.52
C ILE A 142 2.07 7.72 10.60
N SER A 143 2.19 7.52 9.29
CA SER A 143 1.82 8.51 8.27
C SER A 143 0.35 8.92 8.34
N VAL A 144 -0.55 7.94 8.42
CA VAL A 144 -1.99 8.15 8.57
C VAL A 144 -2.33 8.86 9.88
N PHE A 145 -1.73 8.43 10.98
CA PHE A 145 -1.94 9.04 12.29
C PHE A 145 -1.53 10.52 12.32
N LEU A 146 -0.37 10.84 11.76
CA LEU A 146 0.11 12.22 11.63
C LEU A 146 -0.84 13.06 10.77
N LEU A 147 -1.29 12.54 9.63
CA LEU A 147 -2.26 13.24 8.78
C LEU A 147 -3.55 13.56 9.54
N GLY A 148 -4.10 12.60 10.30
CA GLY A 148 -5.28 12.83 11.14
C GLY A 148 -5.05 13.92 12.20
N MET A 149 -3.87 13.95 12.83
CA MET A 149 -3.53 15.01 13.79
C MET A 149 -3.44 16.40 13.15
N PHE A 150 -2.82 16.52 11.97
CA PHE A 150 -2.69 17.79 11.25
C PHE A 150 -4.05 18.34 10.80
N LEU A 151 -4.91 17.47 10.29
CA LEU A 151 -6.27 17.85 9.91
C LEU A 151 -7.09 18.30 11.13
N ALA A 152 -6.92 17.65 12.29
CA ALA A 152 -7.59 18.02 13.53
C ALA A 152 -7.14 19.39 14.09
N GLN A 153 -5.95 19.86 13.70
CA GLN A 153 -5.43 21.19 14.03
C GLN A 153 -5.83 22.28 13.00
N GLY A 154 -6.66 21.94 12.00
CA GLY A 154 -7.15 22.89 11.00
C GLY A 154 -6.12 23.27 9.92
N GLN A 155 -4.99 22.58 9.84
CA GLN A 155 -4.00 22.79 8.77
C GLN A 155 -4.31 21.87 7.59
N SER A 156 -4.95 22.43 6.56
CA SER A 156 -5.30 21.74 5.30
C SER A 156 -4.13 21.59 4.32
N ASN A 157 -2.97 22.16 4.62
CA ASN A 157 -1.78 22.09 3.77
C ASN A 157 -0.93 20.86 4.10
N ALA A 158 -1.22 19.74 3.43
CA ALA A 158 -0.40 18.53 3.45
C ALA A 158 1.02 18.70 2.82
N GLY A 159 1.40 19.94 2.45
CA GLY A 159 2.69 20.27 1.85
C GLY A 159 3.86 20.36 2.84
N ASP A 160 3.60 20.68 4.11
CA ASP A 160 4.64 20.93 5.13
C ASP A 160 4.90 19.75 6.06
N VAL A 161 4.34 18.57 5.77
CA VAL A 161 4.64 17.34 6.52
C VAL A 161 6.03 16.83 6.10
N HIS A 162 7.07 17.46 6.64
CA HIS A 162 8.45 17.00 6.55
C HIS A 162 8.63 15.79 7.47
N ILE A 163 8.56 14.59 6.88
CA ILE A 163 9.12 13.33 7.41
C ILE A 163 10.36 12.97 6.61
#